data_AF-A0A562UVZ3-F1
#
_entry.id   AF-A0A562UVZ3-F1
#
_cell.length_a   1.000
_cell.length_b   1.000
_cell.length_c   1.000
_cell.angle_alpha   90.00
_cell.angle_beta   90.00
_cell.angle_gamma   90.00
#
_symmetry.space_group_name_H-M   'P 1'
#
loop_
_entity.id
_entity.type
_entity.pdbx_description
1 polymer ?
#
loop_
_entity_poly.entity_id
_entity_poly.type
_entity_poly.pdbx_seq_one_letter_code
_entity_poly.pdbx_strand_id
1 'polypeptide(L)' 'MLVPAIAMRITSEVHWGLKDFGAMISILFVAGFALEVSIRRSKTDIHRGLAVGFIIFVFLASWAELAVGIF' A
#
# COMPACT_ATOMS: atom_id res chain seq x y z
N MET A 1 9.41 -1.09 3.86
CA MET A 1 9.84 -1.96 4.99
C MET A 1 11.06 -1.43 5.71
N LEU A 2 12.12 -0.98 5.02
CA LEU A 2 13.31 -0.48 5.70
C LEU A 2 13.06 0.79 6.52
N VAL A 3 12.14 1.66 6.06
CA VAL A 3 11.82 2.93 6.75
C VAL A 3 11.38 2.73 8.20
N PRO A 4 10.32 1.95 8.53
CA PRO A 4 9.93 1.73 9.93
C PRO A 4 10.96 0.91 10.71
N ALA A 5 11.63 -0.06 10.08
CA ALA A 5 12.68 -0.85 10.74
C ALA A 5 13.89 0.00 11.17
N ILE A 6 14.24 1.02 10.37
CA ILE A 6 15.28 2.01 10.71
C ILE A 6 14.74 3.00 11.74
N ALA A 7 13.49 3.48 11.58
CA ALA A 7 12.88 4.43 12.50
C ALA A 7 12.83 3.90 13.95
N MET A 8 12.51 2.62 14.16
CA MET A 8 12.55 1.95 15.46
C MET A 8 13.92 1.94 16.14
N ARG A 9 14.99 2.01 15.35
CA ARG A 9 16.37 2.08 15.87
C ARG A 9 16.72 3.50 16.31
N ILE A 10 16.01 4.50 15.79
CA ILE A 10 16.27 5.92 16.02
C ILE A 10 15.32 6.49 17.09
N THR A 11 14.08 6.02 17.14
CA THR A 11 13.04 6.53 18.04
C THR A 11 12.12 5.41 18.54
N SER A 12 11.68 5.52 19.80
CA SER A 12 10.65 4.67 20.41
C SER A 12 9.23 5.07 20.01
N GLU A 13 9.04 6.14 19.24
CA GLU A 13 7.70 6.58 18.81
C GLU A 13 7.09 5.66 17.74
N VAL A 14 7.91 4.88 17.03
CA VAL A 14 7.46 3.97 15.97
C VAL A 14 7.56 2.53 16.47
N HIS A 15 6.42 1.87 16.69
CA HIS A 15 6.34 0.48 17.16
C HIS A 15 5.46 -0.38 16.24
N TRP A 16 6.01 -0.79 15.10
CA TRP A 16 5.46 -1.84 14.25
C TRP A 16 5.88 -3.23 14.74
N GLY A 17 4.90 -4.12 14.93
CA GLY A 17 5.13 -5.54 15.13
C GLY A 17 5.29 -6.29 13.80
N LEU A 18 5.58 -7.58 13.91
CA LEU A 18 5.68 -8.48 12.75
C LEU A 18 4.41 -8.47 11.87
N LYS A 19 3.25 -8.27 12.51
CA LYS A 19 1.95 -8.18 11.84
C LYS A 19 1.83 -6.94 10.97
N ASP A 20 2.29 -5.79 11.44
CA ASP A 20 2.25 -4.51 10.70
C ASP A 20 3.16 -4.56 9.46
N PHE A 21 4.36 -5.16 9.60
CA PHE A 21 5.22 -5.44 8.45
C PHE A 21 4.54 -6.39 7.46
N GLY A 22 3.92 -7.47 7.94
CA GLY A 22 3.19 -8.41 7.09
C GLY A 22 2.02 -7.76 6.35
N ALA A 23 1.25 -6.91 7.03
CA ALA A 23 0.13 -6.17 6.46
C ALA A 23 0.61 -5.20 5.37
N MET A 24 1.65 -4.41 5.66
CA MET A 24 2.21 -3.47 4.70
C MET A 24 2.86 -4.19 3.50
N ILE A 25 3.49 -5.36 3.69
CA ILE A 25 4.02 -6.15 2.58
C ILE A 25 2.88 -6.63 1.70
N SER A 26 1.81 -7.15 2.31
CA SER A 26 0.65 -7.68 1.60
C SER A 26 -0.04 -6.60 0.78
N ILE A 27 -0.30 -5.42 1.38
CA ILE A 27 -1.02 -4.33 0.70
C ILE A 27 -0.19 -3.74 -0.46
N LEU A 28 1.13 -3.61 -0.30
CA LEU A 28 2.02 -3.16 -1.37
C LEU A 28 2.14 -4.19 -2.49
N PHE A 29 2.22 -5.48 -2.14
CA PHE A 29 2.30 -6.55 -3.13
C PHE A 29 1.03 -6.62 -3.97
N VAL A 30 -0.14 -6.58 -3.32
CA VAL A 30 -1.43 -6.56 -4.01
C VAL A 30 -1.59 -5.32 -4.87
N ALA A 31 -1.28 -4.13 -4.35
CA ALA A 31 -1.39 -2.88 -5.11
C ALA A 31 -0.43 -2.87 -6.32
N GLY A 32 0.83 -3.28 -6.13
CA GLY A 32 1.81 -3.37 -7.21
C GLY A 32 1.43 -4.38 -8.29
N PHE A 33 0.95 -5.56 -7.88
CA PHE A 33 0.46 -6.58 -8.81
C PHE A 33 -0.77 -6.08 -9.58
N ALA A 34 -1.73 -5.45 -8.90
CA ALA A 34 -2.90 -4.86 -9.53
C ALA A 34 -2.50 -3.77 -10.55
N LEU A 35 -1.54 -2.89 -10.21
CA LEU A 35 -1.03 -1.87 -11.12
C LEU A 35 -0.38 -2.48 -12.36
N GLU A 36 0.52 -3.45 -12.19
CA GLU A 36 1.15 -4.17 -13.31
C GLU A 36 0.10 -4.81 -14.23
N VAL A 37 -0.90 -5.49 -13.67
CA VAL A 37 -1.98 -6.10 -14.44
C VAL A 37 -2.80 -5.04 -15.17
N SER A 38 -3.19 -3.96 -14.48
CA SER A 38 -3.96 -2.88 -15.07
C SER A 38 -3.22 -2.19 -16.20
N ILE A 39 -1.92 -1.93 -16.05
CA ILE A 39 -1.09 -1.31 -17.09
C ILE A 39 -0.93 -2.26 -18.29
N ARG A 40 -0.68 -3.56 -18.06
CA ARG A 40 -0.47 -4.54 -19.12
C ARG A 40 -1.75 -4.93 -19.87
N ARG A 41 -2.92 -4.86 -19.22
CA ARG A 41 -4.22 -5.26 -19.79
C ARG A 41 -5.02 -4.11 -20.39
N SER A 42 -4.74 -2.86 -20.01
CA SER A 42 -5.49 -1.71 -20.51
C SER A 42 -5.07 -1.35 -21.93
N LYS A 43 -6.04 -1.36 -22.86
CA LYS A 43 -5.83 -0.97 -24.26
C LYS A 43 -5.95 0.54 -24.50
N THR A 44 -6.55 1.28 -23.57
CA THR A 44 -6.84 2.72 -23.72
C THR A 44 -6.31 3.49 -22.52
N ASP A 45 -5.70 4.64 -22.74
CA ASP A 45 -5.11 5.47 -21.68
C ASP A 45 -6.13 5.92 -20.62
N ILE A 46 -7.39 6.15 -21.00
CA ILE A 46 -8.47 6.52 -20.08
C ILE A 46 -8.79 5.39 -19.10
N HIS A 47 -8.98 4.17 -19.60
CA HIS A 47 -9.25 3.00 -18.76
C HIS A 47 -8.06 2.68 -17.84
N ARG A 48 -6.83 2.88 -18.35
CA ARG A 48 -5.61 2.73 -17.54
C ARG A 48 -5.58 3.74 -16.41
N GLY A 49 -5.86 5.01 -16.68
CA GLY A 49 -5.88 6.08 -15.68
C GLY A 49 -6.91 5.83 -14.58
N LEU A 50 -8.14 5.43 -14.95
CA LEU A 50 -9.20 5.09 -13.98
C LEU A 50 -8.83 3.89 -13.12
N ALA A 51 -8.29 2.82 -13.72
CA ALA A 51 -7.87 1.63 -12.99
C ALA A 51 -6.74 1.92 -12.00
N VAL A 52 -5.71 2.66 -12.43
CA VAL A 52 -4.59 3.08 -11.58
C VAL A 52 -5.09 3.98 -10.44
N GLY A 53 -5.93 4.97 -10.75
CA GLY A 53 -6.51 5.86 -9.73
C GLY A 53 -7.32 5.10 -8.69
N PHE A 54 -8.14 4.14 -9.12
CA PHE A 54 -8.91 3.30 -8.21
C PHE A 54 -8.02 2.41 -7.32
N ILE A 55 -6.98 1.79 -7.89
CA ILE A 55 -6.03 0.96 -7.12
C ILE A 55 -5.31 1.80 -6.06
N ILE A 56 -4.86 3.00 -6.43
CA ILE A 56 -4.21 3.92 -5.48
C ILE A 56 -5.19 4.34 -4.38
N PHE A 57 -6.45 4.63 -4.73
CA PHE A 57 -7.48 4.99 -3.76
C PHE A 57 -7.72 3.87 -2.75
N VAL A 58 -7.92 2.64 -3.21
CA VAL A 58 -8.12 1.46 -2.34
C VAL A 58 -6.88 1.22 -1.47
N PHE A 59 -5.67 1.32 -2.04
CA PHE A 59 -4.43 1.20 -1.29
C PHE A 59 -4.33 2.22 -0.16
N LEU A 60 -4.63 3.50 -0.43
CA LEU A 60 -4.58 4.57 0.57
C LEU A 60 -5.67 4.40 1.63
N ALA A 61 -6.88 4.02 1.24
CA ALA A 61 -7.98 3.76 2.17
C ALA A 61 -7.61 2.64 3.14
N SER A 62 -7.21 1.48 2.63
CA SER A 62 -6.81 0.34 3.47
C SER A 62 -5.56 0.63 4.30
N TRP A 63 -4.62 1.44 3.80
CA TRP A 63 -3.49 1.87 4.63
C TRP A 63 -3.93 2.79 5.77
N ALA A 64 -4.83 3.73 5.51
CA ALA A 64 -5.35 4.64 6.52
C ALA A 64 -6.16 3.89 7.60
N GLU A 65 -6.94 2.88 7.22
CA GLU A 65 -7.63 2.00 8.16
C GLU A 65 -6.64 1.26 9.08
N LEU A 66 -5.59 0.67 8.51
CA LEU A 66 -4.60 -0.06 9.29
C LEU A 66 -3.70 0.85 10.14
N ALA A 67 -3.44 2.08 9.68
CA ALA A 67 -2.55 3.02 10.36
C ALA A 67 -3.25 3.85 11.44
N VAL A 68 -4.49 4.26 11.22
CA VAL A 68 -5.23 5.18 12.10
C VAL A 68 -6.41 4.48 12.78
N GLY A 69 -6.92 3.36 12.25
CA GLY A 69 -8.11 2.70 12.78
C GLY A 69 -9.35 3.57 12.57
N ILE A 70 -9.62 3.95 11.32
CA ILE A 70 -10.72 4.87 10.98
C ILE A 70 -12.11 4.20 11.21
N PHE A 71 -12.16 2.87 11.27
CA PHE A 71 -13.37 2.07 11.49
C PHE A 71 -13.20 1.07 12.64
#